data_AF-A0A7T5CJX6-F1
#
_entry.id   AF-A0A7T5CJX6-F1
#
_cell.length_a   1.000
_cell.length_b   1.000
_cell.length_c   1.000
_cell.angle_alpha   90.00
_cell.angle_beta   90.00
_cell.angle_gamma   90.00
#
_symmetry.space_group_name_H-M   'P 1'
#
loop_
_entity.id
_entity.type
_entity.pdbx_description
1 polymer ?
#
loop_
_entity_poly.entity_id
_entity_poly.type
_entity_poly.pdbx_seq_one_letter_code
_entity_poly.pdbx_strand_id
1 'polypeptide(L)'
;MVCIGLFLGWLYFNGYIPPFLDDGPFVGHEVLAIEDREPEESMWIYPDRYLLEVYETGEGEQSPVVQLKDQNGSVLWAVRPDGHDENDVERIEFDEWYWGWKKYGCVKGMVKWTYGTERCWWYIDSAGQLDGYYYSW
;
A
#
# COMPACT_ATOMS: atom_id res chain seq x y z
N MET A 1 4.53 26.43 0.05
CA MET A 1 3.09 26.13 0.24
C MET A 1 2.56 25.73 -1.12
N VAL A 2 2.59 24.43 -1.42
CA VAL A 2 2.30 23.88 -2.75
C VAL A 2 1.10 22.95 -2.64
N CYS A 3 0.14 23.17 -3.53
CA CYS A 3 -1.19 22.59 -3.54
C CYS A 3 -1.16 21.06 -3.76
N ILE A 4 -1.60 20.29 -2.76
CA ILE A 4 -1.79 18.83 -2.81
C ILE A 4 -3.12 18.43 -3.50
N GLY A 5 -3.97 19.39 -3.87
CA GLY A 5 -5.32 19.13 -4.38
C GLY A 5 -5.48 18.75 -5.86
N LEU A 6 -4.39 18.57 -6.65
CA LEU A 6 -4.51 18.36 -8.10
C LEU A 6 -4.02 17.00 -8.63
N PHE A 7 -3.42 16.14 -7.81
CA PHE A 7 -2.89 14.86 -8.28
C PHE A 7 -3.97 13.76 -8.39
N LEU A 8 -4.99 13.80 -7.53
CA LEU A 8 -6.05 12.78 -7.53
C LEU A 8 -6.96 12.87 -8.77
N GLY A 9 -7.22 14.08 -9.29
CA GLY A 9 -8.09 14.27 -10.45
C GLY A 9 -7.50 13.77 -11.79
N TRP A 10 -6.17 13.64 -11.90
CA TRP A 10 -5.52 13.24 -13.14
C TRP A 10 -5.43 11.71 -13.30
N LEU A 11 -5.47 10.96 -12.18
CA LEU A 11 -5.47 9.49 -12.18
C LEU A 11 -6.81 8.90 -12.67
N TYR A 12 -7.94 9.56 -12.41
CA TYR A 12 -9.27 9.10 -12.86
C TYR A 12 -9.47 9.17 -14.38
N PHE A 13 -8.80 10.07 -15.12
CA PHE A 13 -9.09 10.32 -16.54
C PHE A 13 -8.24 9.52 -17.54
N ASN A 14 -7.19 8.82 -17.10
CA ASN A 14 -6.31 8.05 -18.01
C ASN A 14 -6.61 6.55 -18.09
N GLY A 15 -7.71 6.05 -17.49
CA GLY A 15 -8.19 4.67 -17.68
C GLY A 15 -7.30 3.59 -17.05
N TYR A 16 -6.64 3.91 -15.93
CA TYR A 16 -5.64 3.07 -15.27
C TYR A 16 -6.16 2.24 -14.08
N ILE A 17 -7.40 2.48 -13.65
CA ILE A 17 -8.03 1.71 -12.57
C ILE A 17 -8.80 0.55 -13.23
N PRO A 18 -8.53 -0.72 -12.91
CA PRO A 18 -9.39 -1.84 -13.29
C PRO A 18 -10.85 -1.47 -12.99
N PRO A 19 -11.81 -1.72 -13.89
CA PRO A 19 -13.22 -1.31 -13.72
C PRO A 19 -13.97 -2.09 -12.62
N PHE A 20 -13.25 -2.67 -11.66
CA PHE A 20 -13.73 -3.49 -10.56
C PHE A 20 -13.20 -3.02 -9.19
N LEU A 21 -12.53 -1.87 -9.13
CA LEU A 21 -12.07 -1.25 -7.89
C LEU A 21 -13.03 -0.14 -7.55
N ASP A 22 -14.20 -0.51 -7.03
CA ASP A 22 -15.33 0.41 -6.81
C ASP A 22 -15.21 1.15 -5.46
N ASP A 23 -14.42 0.64 -4.50
CA ASP A 23 -14.37 1.14 -3.12
C ASP A 23 -13.15 2.03 -2.83
N GLY A 24 -11.97 1.63 -3.30
CA GLY A 24 -10.72 2.38 -3.14
C GLY A 24 -10.58 3.59 -4.08
N PRO A 25 -9.48 4.36 -3.97
CA PRO A 25 -8.22 4.01 -3.32
C PRO A 25 -8.23 4.17 -1.79
N PHE A 26 -7.23 3.60 -1.14
CA PHE A 26 -6.91 3.98 0.25
C PHE A 26 -6.55 5.47 0.34
N VAL A 27 -6.80 6.05 1.51
CA VAL A 27 -6.23 7.34 1.91
C VAL A 27 -4.90 7.04 2.60
N GLY A 28 -3.78 7.20 1.88
CA GLY A 28 -2.47 6.97 2.50
C GLY A 28 -1.85 8.22 3.10
N HIS A 29 -1.31 8.05 4.28
CA HIS A 29 -0.52 9.03 4.99
C HIS A 29 0.95 8.61 4.97
N GLU A 30 1.83 9.46 4.44
CA GLU A 30 3.27 9.23 4.58
C GLU A 30 3.64 9.30 6.06
N VAL A 31 4.36 8.29 6.52
CA VAL A 31 4.83 8.17 7.91
C VAL A 31 6.34 8.00 7.94
N LEU A 32 6.90 8.15 9.14
CA LEU A 32 8.30 7.82 9.35
C LEU A 32 8.50 6.31 9.22
N ALA A 33 9.68 5.94 8.75
CA ALA A 33 10.09 4.55 8.68
C ALA A 33 10.04 3.88 10.06
N ILE A 34 9.63 2.61 10.07
CA ILE A 34 9.63 1.78 11.27
C ILE A 34 10.95 1.00 11.30
N GLU A 35 11.77 1.29 12.31
CA GLU A 35 13.12 0.69 12.48
C GLU A 35 13.24 -0.19 13.72
N ASP A 36 12.33 -0.04 14.69
CA ASP A 36 12.42 -0.59 16.04
C ASP A 36 11.39 -1.69 16.35
N ARG A 37 10.56 -2.05 15.36
CA ARG A 37 9.56 -3.12 15.47
C ARG A 37 9.86 -4.22 14.45
N GLU A 38 9.46 -5.44 14.77
CA GLU A 38 9.45 -6.53 13.80
C GLU A 38 8.21 -6.41 12.90
N PRO A 39 8.33 -6.65 11.59
CA PRO A 39 7.18 -6.67 10.70
C PRO A 39 6.29 -7.87 11.01
N GLU A 40 4.97 -7.68 10.95
CA GLU A 40 3.98 -8.76 11.05
C GLU A 40 4.08 -9.69 9.85
N GLU A 41 4.29 -9.09 8.68
CA GLU A 41 4.40 -9.80 7.42
C GLU A 41 5.47 -9.16 6.54
N SER A 42 6.14 -9.97 5.74
CA SER A 42 7.09 -9.49 4.74
C SER A 42 7.01 -10.31 3.46
N MET A 43 7.09 -9.63 2.32
CA MET A 43 7.03 -10.25 0.99
C MET A 43 8.12 -9.65 0.09
N TRP A 44 8.94 -10.53 -0.49
CA TRP A 44 9.87 -10.14 -1.56
C TRP A 44 9.11 -9.91 -2.85
N ILE A 45 9.37 -8.77 -3.49
CA ILE A 45 8.81 -8.39 -4.79
C ILE A 45 9.94 -8.07 -5.77
N TYR A 46 9.64 -8.10 -7.07
CA TYR A 46 10.62 -7.84 -8.12
C TYR A 46 11.89 -8.69 -7.98
N PRO A 47 11.84 -9.99 -8.32
CA PRO A 47 12.84 -11.00 -7.95
C PRO A 47 13.91 -10.55 -6.94
N ASP A 48 13.53 -10.57 -5.66
CA ASP A 48 14.36 -10.25 -4.48
C ASP A 48 15.03 -8.86 -4.45
N ARG A 49 14.46 -7.88 -5.17
CA ARG A 49 14.99 -6.51 -5.21
C ARG A 49 14.46 -5.63 -4.09
N TYR A 50 13.19 -5.81 -3.74
CA TYR A 50 12.53 -5.03 -2.70
C TYR A 50 11.81 -5.93 -1.72
N LEU A 51 11.83 -5.56 -0.45
CA LEU A 51 11.11 -6.21 0.63
C LEU A 51 9.95 -5.30 1.04
N LEU A 52 8.73 -5.77 0.82
CA LEU A 52 7.53 -5.10 1.28
C LEU A 52 7.17 -5.67 2.66
N GLU A 53 6.97 -4.79 3.63
CA GLU A 53 6.71 -5.13 5.03
C GLU A 53 5.39 -4.51 5.49
N VAL A 54 4.65 -5.24 6.33
CA VAL A 54 3.50 -4.71 7.08
C VAL A 54 3.84 -4.73 8.56
N TYR A 55 3.55 -3.64 9.25
CA TYR A 55 3.70 -3.50 10.68
C TYR A 55 2.33 -3.34 11.32
N GLU A 56 2.06 -4.10 12.39
CA GLU A 56 0.86 -3.93 13.22
C GLU A 56 0.75 -2.48 13.73
N THR A 57 -0.48 -2.06 14.00
CA THR A 57 -0.77 -0.78 14.62
C THR A 57 -0.08 -0.66 15.98
N GLY A 58 0.85 0.30 16.09
CA GLY A 58 1.55 0.61 17.33
C GLY A 58 0.69 1.42 18.31
N GLU A 59 1.23 1.68 19.50
CA GLU A 59 0.56 2.53 20.49
C GLU A 59 0.38 3.96 19.96
N GLY A 60 -0.88 4.38 19.80
CA GLY A 60 -1.23 5.69 19.24
C GLY A 60 -1.27 5.77 17.72
N GLU A 61 -0.98 4.68 17.01
CA GLU A 61 -1.25 4.56 15.58
C GLU A 61 -2.71 4.18 15.34
N GLN A 62 -3.22 4.58 14.18
CA GLN A 62 -4.63 4.42 13.81
C GLN A 62 -4.85 3.16 12.98
N SER A 63 -3.86 2.84 12.15
CA SER A 63 -3.89 1.74 11.20
C SER A 63 -2.46 1.20 10.99
N PRO A 64 -2.30 0.00 10.41
CA PRO A 64 -1.02 -0.61 10.09
C PRO A 64 -0.14 0.30 9.24
N VAL A 65 1.17 0.06 9.27
CA VAL A 65 2.12 0.73 8.38
C VAL A 65 2.64 -0.26 7.35
N VAL A 66 2.59 0.13 6.09
CA VAL A 66 3.19 -0.60 4.97
C VAL A 66 4.47 0.12 4.54
N GLN A 67 5.57 -0.61 4.47
CA GLN A 67 6.88 -0.08 4.19
C GLN A 67 7.57 -0.86 3.08
N LEU A 68 8.30 -0.17 2.22
CA LEU A 68 9.14 -0.82 1.21
C LEU A 68 10.61 -0.53 1.49
N LYS A 69 11.41 -1.60 1.55
CA LYS A 69 12.87 -1.56 1.65
C LYS A 69 13.53 -2.05 0.37
N ASP A 70 14.70 -1.51 0.06
CA ASP A 70 15.60 -2.11 -0.93
C ASP A 70 16.40 -3.28 -0.34
N GLN A 71 17.14 -3.99 -1.19
CA GLN A 71 18.03 -5.09 -0.81
C GLN A 71 19.13 -4.71 0.22
N ASN A 72 19.41 -3.41 0.39
CA ASN A 72 20.37 -2.92 1.38
C ASN A 72 19.70 -2.56 2.72
N GLY A 73 18.38 -2.76 2.83
CA GLY A 73 17.58 -2.37 3.99
C GLY A 73 17.20 -0.88 4.02
N SER A 74 17.48 -0.12 2.96
CA SER A 74 17.11 1.29 2.88
C SER A 74 15.62 1.42 2.62
N VAL A 75 14.91 2.18 3.46
CA VAL A 75 13.48 2.44 3.29
C VAL A 75 13.27 3.42 2.15
N LEU A 76 12.47 3.00 1.16
CA LEU A 76 12.10 3.82 0.02
C LEU A 76 10.86 4.67 0.33
N TRP A 77 9.90 4.09 1.04
CA TRP A 77 8.71 4.76 1.54
C TRP A 77 8.07 3.95 2.67
N ALA A 78 7.30 4.64 3.50
CA ALA A 78 6.44 4.07 4.52
C ALA A 78 5.11 4.83 4.52
N VAL A 79 4.01 4.10 4.45
CA VAL A 79 2.66 4.67 4.39
C VAL A 79 1.75 3.99 5.39
N ARG A 80 0.87 4.77 6.00
CA ARG A 80 -0.28 4.26 6.74
C ARG A 80 -1.51 4.34 5.82
N PRO A 81 -1.99 3.21 5.27
CA PRO A 81 -3.22 3.17 4.51
C PRO A 81 -4.42 3.22 5.46
N ASP A 82 -5.24 4.26 5.33
CA ASP A 82 -6.55 4.37 5.97
C ASP A 82 -7.64 4.15 4.90
N GLY A 83 -8.83 3.69 5.30
CA GLY A 83 -10.00 3.60 4.43
C GLY A 83 -10.79 4.91 4.40
N HIS A 84 -12.12 4.84 4.56
CA HIS A 84 -12.97 6.04 4.54
C HIS A 84 -12.99 6.75 5.89
N ASP A 85 -13.00 5.96 6.98
CA ASP A 85 -12.87 6.46 8.33
C ASP A 85 -11.43 6.24 8.79
N GLU A 86 -10.78 7.28 9.32
CA GLU A 86 -9.49 7.11 9.99
C GLU A 86 -9.67 5.99 11.05
N ASN A 87 -8.73 5.04 11.15
CA ASN A 87 -8.76 3.85 12.03
C ASN A 87 -9.59 2.62 11.58
N ASP A 88 -10.10 2.56 10.35
CA ASP A 88 -10.91 1.40 9.94
C ASP A 88 -10.09 0.16 9.54
N VAL A 89 -8.83 0.35 9.12
CA VAL A 89 -7.91 -0.75 8.78
C VAL A 89 -7.34 -1.37 10.05
N GLU A 90 -7.71 -2.62 10.32
CA GLU A 90 -7.18 -3.43 11.42
C GLU A 90 -5.88 -4.12 11.01
N ARG A 91 -5.86 -4.71 9.80
CA ARG A 91 -4.72 -5.51 9.31
C ARG A 91 -4.67 -5.56 7.79
N ILE A 92 -3.47 -5.72 7.25
CA ILE A 92 -3.24 -6.01 5.83
C ILE A 92 -2.42 -7.29 5.73
N GLU A 93 -2.81 -8.18 4.82
CA GLU A 93 -2.11 -9.43 4.52
C GLU A 93 -1.79 -9.48 3.03
N PHE A 94 -0.58 -9.89 2.64
CA PHE A 94 -0.21 -10.03 1.23
C PHE A 94 -0.25 -11.49 0.80
N ASP A 95 -0.98 -11.76 -0.29
CA ASP A 95 -1.18 -13.12 -0.79
C ASP A 95 -0.21 -13.46 -1.91
N GLU A 96 -0.05 -12.56 -2.86
CA GLU A 96 0.72 -12.82 -4.07
C GLU A 96 1.34 -11.55 -4.66
N TRP A 97 2.51 -11.70 -5.25
CA TRP A 97 3.09 -10.71 -6.14
C TRP A 97 3.11 -11.25 -7.56
N TYR A 98 2.76 -10.40 -8.53
CA TYR A 98 2.93 -10.71 -9.93
C TYR A 98 3.33 -9.48 -10.73
N TRP A 99 3.99 -9.75 -11.86
CA TRP A 99 4.33 -8.73 -12.83
C TRP A 99 3.09 -8.37 -13.66
N GLY A 100 2.58 -7.15 -13.50
CA GLY A 100 1.45 -6.63 -14.27
C GLY A 100 1.83 -6.29 -15.71
N TRP A 101 0.82 -6.06 -16.55
CA TRP A 101 1.04 -5.53 -17.90
C TRP A 101 1.32 -4.03 -17.80
N LYS A 102 2.40 -3.55 -18.43
CA LYS A 102 2.88 -2.14 -18.45
C LYS A 102 3.59 -1.63 -17.17
N LYS A 103 4.79 -2.17 -16.89
CA LYS A 103 5.84 -1.57 -16.02
C LYS A 103 5.65 -1.62 -14.50
N TYR A 104 4.50 -2.08 -14.02
CA TYR A 104 4.22 -2.16 -12.58
C TYR A 104 4.19 -3.61 -12.08
N GLY A 105 4.78 -3.83 -10.93
CA GLY A 105 4.53 -4.98 -10.09
C GLY A 105 3.24 -4.72 -9.32
N CYS A 106 2.43 -5.76 -9.16
CA CYS A 106 1.22 -5.69 -8.36
C CYS A 106 1.33 -6.70 -7.23
N VAL A 107 1.17 -6.24 -6.00
CA VAL A 107 0.94 -7.09 -4.84
C VAL A 107 -0.55 -7.14 -4.58
N LYS A 108 -1.11 -8.33 -4.53
CA LYS A 108 -2.47 -8.56 -4.06
C LYS A 108 -2.46 -9.03 -2.62
N GLY A 109 -3.53 -8.70 -1.92
CA GLY A 109 -3.72 -9.11 -0.56
C GLY A 109 -5.16 -9.00 -0.12
N MET A 110 -5.32 -9.01 1.19
CA MET A 110 -6.56 -8.71 1.89
C MET A 110 -6.32 -7.52 2.82
N VAL A 111 -7.32 -6.65 2.92
CA VAL A 111 -7.45 -5.68 3.99
C VAL A 111 -8.56 -6.15 4.91
N LYS A 112 -8.25 -6.27 6.20
CA LYS A 112 -9.22 -6.52 7.26
C LYS A 112 -9.60 -5.18 7.85
N TRP A 113 -10.87 -4.86 7.67
CA TRP A 113 -11.51 -3.71 8.29
C TRP A 113 -12.09 -4.12 9.63
N THR A 114 -12.38 -3.12 10.47
CA THR A 114 -13.13 -3.33 11.72
C THR A 114 -14.46 -4.10 11.50
N TYR A 115 -15.09 -3.93 10.34
CA TYR A 115 -16.42 -4.51 10.03
C TYR A 115 -16.46 -5.40 8.79
N GLY A 116 -15.32 -5.84 8.26
CA GLY A 116 -15.32 -6.60 7.01
C GLY A 116 -13.93 -6.97 6.51
N THR A 117 -13.88 -7.54 5.32
CA THR A 117 -12.63 -7.91 4.67
C THR A 117 -12.80 -7.75 3.18
N GLU A 118 -11.83 -7.10 2.54
CA GLU A 118 -11.84 -6.83 1.11
C GLU A 118 -10.48 -7.19 0.50
N ARG A 119 -10.47 -7.36 -0.81
CA ARG A 119 -9.22 -7.54 -1.56
C ARG A 119 -8.50 -6.21 -1.63
N CYS A 120 -7.17 -6.25 -1.59
CA CYS A 120 -6.35 -5.06 -1.81
C CYS A 120 -5.31 -5.29 -2.91
N TRP A 121 -4.92 -4.22 -3.59
CA TRP A 121 -3.95 -4.20 -4.68
C TRP A 121 -2.98 -3.05 -4.48
N TRP A 122 -1.69 -3.33 -4.55
CA TRP A 122 -0.61 -2.36 -4.43
C TRP A 122 0.21 -2.36 -5.71
N TYR A 123 0.23 -1.23 -6.39
CA TYR A 123 0.95 -1.02 -7.64
C TYR A 123 2.25 -0.28 -7.36
N ILE A 124 3.35 -0.97 -7.57
CA ILE A 124 4.70 -0.49 -7.31
C ILE A 124 5.45 -0.53 -8.64
N ASP A 125 6.14 0.55 -8.99
CA ASP A 125 6.89 0.62 -10.23
C ASP A 125 8.28 -0.05 -10.15
N SER A 126 8.96 -0.15 -11.29
CA SER A 126 10.29 -0.75 -11.34
C SER A 126 11.39 0.04 -10.59
N ALA A 127 11.13 1.29 -10.21
CA ALA A 127 12.01 2.11 -9.38
C ALA A 127 11.69 1.99 -7.88
N GLY A 128 10.65 1.23 -7.52
CA GLY A 128 10.20 1.05 -6.14
C GLY A 128 9.27 2.16 -5.67
N GLN A 129 8.73 2.98 -6.57
CA GLN A 129 7.74 4.02 -6.23
C GLN A 129 6.35 3.40 -6.11
N LEU A 130 5.60 3.84 -5.11
CA LEU A 130 4.19 3.50 -4.94
C LEU A 130 3.32 4.38 -5.84
N ASP A 131 2.68 3.78 -6.86
CA ASP A 131 1.83 4.52 -7.81
C ASP A 131 0.36 4.53 -7.41
N GLY A 132 -0.09 3.49 -6.72
CA GLY A 132 -1.47 3.39 -6.27
C GLY A 132 -1.73 2.14 -5.46
N TYR A 133 -2.67 2.24 -4.53
CA TYR A 133 -3.05 1.16 -3.65
C TYR A 133 -4.55 1.28 -3.40
N TYR A 134 -5.25 0.18 -3.61
CA TYR A 134 -6.70 0.14 -3.74
C TYR A 134 -7.27 -1.05 -2.98
N TYR A 135 -8.56 -0.99 -2.70
CA TYR A 135 -9.34 -2.09 -2.14
C TYR A 135 -10.70 -2.18 -2.82
N SER A 136 -11.29 -3.38 -2.80
CA SER A 136 -12.66 -3.66 -3.24
C SER A 136 -13.09 -5.09 -2.89
N TRP A 137 -14.39 -5.38 -3.01
CA TRP A 137 -15.00 -6.69 -2.73
C TRP A 137 -14.56 -7.85 -3.64
#